data_AF-A0A950CUM5-F1
#
_entry.id   AF-A0A950CUM5-F1
#
_cell.length_a   1.000
_cell.length_b   1.000
_cell.length_c   1.000
_cell.angle_alpha   90.00
_cell.angle_beta   90.00
_cell.angle_gamma   90.00
#
_symmetry.space_group_name_H-M   'P 1'
#
loop_
_entity.id
_entity.type
_entity.pdbx_description
1 polymer ?
#
loop_
_entity_poly.entity_id
_entity_poly.type
_entity_poly.pdbx_seq_one_letter_code
_entity_poly.pdbx_strand_id
1 'polypeptide(L)'
;MAVFTFRLQTLLDQKFEIEAKARAAVAEQQQFVQEQESLLLEAAGHEKRIERSISRTTDELLLAAETISGADVQRKNDYLAALRQDLKAAHDQTLIQQFAVQEAQMNLNKAQAYALECFREAEKLNRYRAKLEKRFLVMAAKKQELEQDELGTTMYLSRRAIE
;
A
#
# COMPACT_ATOMS: atom_id res chain seq x y z
N MET A 1 18.73 39.86 8.53
CA MET A 1 17.59 39.16 9.18
C MET A 1 18.11 37.86 9.77
N ALA A 2 17.68 37.48 10.97
CA ALA A 2 18.14 36.24 11.60
C ALA A 2 17.58 35.01 10.86
N VAL A 3 18.44 34.05 10.49
CA VAL A 3 18.06 32.83 9.75
C VAL A 3 17.85 31.69 10.73
N PHE A 4 16.71 31.00 10.64
CA PHE A 4 16.42 29.82 11.45
C PHE A 4 17.12 28.58 10.87
N THR A 5 17.95 27.93 11.67
CA THR A 5 18.59 26.65 11.32
C THR A 5 18.10 25.55 12.25
N PHE A 6 17.45 24.53 11.70
CA PHE A 6 17.00 23.39 12.47
C PHE A 6 18.10 22.34 12.58
N ARG A 7 18.63 22.12 13.80
CA ARG A 7 19.77 21.21 14.04
C ARG A 7 19.50 19.76 13.62
N LEU A 8 18.24 19.32 13.60
CA LEU A 8 17.82 17.97 13.22
C LEU A 8 17.29 17.91 11.77
N GLN A 9 17.65 18.86 10.92
CA GLN A 9 17.17 18.90 9.54
C GLN A 9 17.53 17.63 8.77
N THR A 10 18.77 17.14 8.90
CA THR A 10 19.22 15.91 8.24
C THR A 10 18.41 14.68 8.67
N LEU A 11 18.06 14.58 9.95
CA LEU A 11 17.22 13.49 10.46
C LEU A 11 15.79 13.59 9.92
N LEU A 12 15.25 14.80 9.81
CA LEU A 12 13.92 15.04 9.24
C LEU A 12 13.87 14.68 7.75
N ASP A 13 14.90 15.04 6.99
CA ASP A 13 15.03 14.68 5.58
C ASP A 13 15.11 13.16 5.42
N GLN A 14 15.94 12.49 6.22
CA GLN A 14 16.02 11.02 6.26
C GLN A 14 14.67 10.36 6.59
N LYS A 15 13.90 10.92 7.53
CA LYS A 15 12.58 10.37 7.88
C LYS A 15 11.56 10.55 6.76
N PHE A 16 11.60 11.66 6.03
CA PHE A 16 10.77 11.84 4.84
C PHE A 16 11.16 10.90 3.70
N GLU A 17 12.45 10.65 3.49
CA GLU A 17 12.90 9.64 2.52
C GLU A 17 12.42 8.24 2.89
N ILE A 18 12.47 7.86 4.17
CA ILE A 18 11.97 6.56 4.65
C ILE A 18 10.46 6.48 4.47
N GLU A 19 9.71 7.53 4.80
CA GLU A 19 8.26 7.60 4.56
C GLU A 19 7.92 7.44 3.07
N ALA A 20 8.65 8.13 2.19
CA ALA A 20 8.45 8.03 0.74
C ALA A 20 8.72 6.61 0.23
N LYS A 21 9.80 5.96 0.70
CA LYS A 21 10.12 4.57 0.38
C LYS A 21 9.04 3.60 0.90
N ALA A 22 8.56 3.81 2.12
CA ALA A 22 7.51 2.97 2.70
C ALA A 22 6.19 3.10 1.92
N ARG A 23 5.84 4.31 1.45
CA ARG A 23 4.67 4.53 0.59
C ARG A 23 4.84 3.87 -0.79
N ALA A 24 6.02 3.97 -1.39
CA ALA A 24 6.30 3.28 -2.64
C ALA A 24 6.15 1.75 -2.49
N ALA A 25 6.68 1.18 -1.40
CA ALA A 25 6.51 -0.23 -1.09
C ALA A 25 5.04 -0.64 -0.90
N VAL A 26 4.20 0.21 -0.29
CA VAL A 26 2.75 -0.04 -0.21
C VAL A 26 2.13 -0.08 -1.60
N ALA A 27 2.49 0.83 -2.50
CA ALA A 27 1.97 0.85 -3.86
C ALA A 27 2.38 -0.41 -4.65
N GLU A 28 3.62 -0.85 -4.53
CA GLU A 28 4.11 -2.11 -5.13
C GLU A 28 3.33 -3.32 -4.58
N GLN A 29 3.11 -3.40 -3.27
CA GLN A 29 2.34 -4.49 -2.66
C GLN A 29 0.86 -4.46 -3.09
N GLN A 30 0.27 -3.28 -3.30
CA GLN A 30 -1.08 -3.17 -3.84
C GLN A 30 -1.18 -3.73 -5.26
N GLN A 31 -0.21 -3.41 -6.12
CA GLN A 31 -0.15 -3.96 -7.47
C GLN A 31 -0.02 -5.49 -7.43
N PHE A 32 0.87 -6.00 -6.57
CA PHE A 32 1.05 -7.44 -6.40
C PHE A 32 -0.24 -8.15 -5.94
N VAL A 33 -0.98 -7.58 -4.98
CA VAL A 33 -2.29 -8.13 -4.58
C VAL A 33 -3.25 -8.19 -5.76
N GLN A 34 -3.36 -7.12 -6.54
CA GLN A 34 -4.24 -7.07 -7.72
C GLN A 34 -3.87 -8.14 -8.75
N GLU A 35 -2.58 -8.37 -8.97
CA GLU A 35 -2.09 -9.45 -9.82
C GLU A 35 -2.52 -10.82 -9.27
N GLN A 36 -2.32 -11.09 -7.98
CA GLN A 36 -2.73 -12.36 -7.38
C GLN A 36 -4.25 -12.59 -7.41
N GLU A 37 -5.04 -11.53 -7.23
CA GLU A 37 -6.51 -11.59 -7.36
C GLU A 37 -6.94 -11.89 -8.80
N SER A 38 -6.24 -11.31 -9.80
CA SER A 38 -6.52 -11.59 -11.21
C SER A 38 -6.24 -13.07 -11.56
N LEU A 39 -5.13 -13.62 -11.06
CA LEU A 39 -4.79 -15.04 -11.24
C LEU A 39 -5.81 -15.95 -10.54
N LEU A 40 -6.33 -15.55 -9.38
CA LEU A 40 -7.38 -16.30 -8.70
C LEU A 40 -8.67 -16.33 -9.53
N LEU A 41 -9.04 -15.21 -10.14
CA LEU A 41 -10.20 -15.14 -11.03
C LEU A 41 -10.05 -16.04 -12.26
N GLU A 42 -8.84 -16.11 -12.83
CA GLU A 42 -8.53 -17.01 -13.94
C GLU A 42 -8.63 -18.49 -13.53
N ALA A 43 -8.03 -18.86 -12.39
CA ALA A 43 -8.08 -20.22 -11.84
C ALA A 43 -9.52 -20.66 -11.55
N ALA A 44 -10.31 -19.82 -10.86
CA ALA A 44 -11.72 -20.08 -10.60
C ALA A 44 -12.55 -20.12 -11.89
N GLY A 45 -12.18 -19.33 -12.90
CA GLY A 45 -12.78 -19.36 -14.23
C GLY A 45 -12.51 -20.68 -14.96
N HIS A 46 -11.30 -21.23 -14.84
CA HIS A 46 -10.92 -22.52 -15.39
C HIS A 46 -11.67 -23.68 -14.71
N GLU A 47 -11.72 -23.69 -13.38
CA GLU A 47 -12.49 -24.66 -12.59
C GLU A 47 -13.96 -24.72 -13.04
N LYS A 48 -14.63 -23.57 -13.13
CA LYS A 48 -16.02 -23.46 -13.61
C LYS A 48 -16.21 -23.95 -15.05
N ARG A 49 -15.20 -23.82 -15.92
CA ARG A 49 -15.27 -24.34 -17.29
C ARG A 49 -15.26 -25.86 -17.29
N ILE A 50 -14.43 -26.48 -16.44
CA ILE A 50 -14.39 -27.94 -16.29
C ILE A 50 -15.72 -28.46 -15.72
N GLU A 51 -16.27 -27.82 -14.68
CA GLU A 51 -17.58 -28.17 -14.12
C GLU A 51 -18.68 -28.18 -15.20
N ARG A 52 -18.73 -27.13 -16.03
CA ARG A 52 -19.68 -27.06 -17.15
C ARG A 52 -19.45 -28.16 -18.18
N SER A 53 -18.20 -28.51 -18.49
CA SER A 53 -17.88 -29.60 -19.41
C SER A 53 -18.34 -30.95 -18.85
N ILE A 54 -18.18 -31.17 -17.54
CA ILE A 54 -18.70 -32.37 -16.86
C ILE A 54 -20.22 -32.41 -16.99
N SER A 55 -20.93 -31.34 -16.60
CA SER A 55 -22.40 -31.29 -16.67
C SER A 55 -22.92 -31.53 -18.09
N ARG A 56 -22.32 -30.90 -19.11
CA ARG A 56 -22.70 -31.13 -20.51
C ARG A 56 -22.50 -32.57 -20.94
N THR A 57 -21.35 -33.16 -20.60
CA THR A 57 -21.04 -34.54 -20.97
C THR A 57 -21.96 -35.53 -20.26
N THR A 58 -22.34 -35.25 -19.00
CA THR A 58 -23.33 -36.06 -18.28
C THR A 58 -24.72 -35.93 -18.88
N ASP A 59 -25.16 -34.73 -19.26
CA ASP A 59 -26.47 -34.49 -19.88
C ASP A 59 -26.56 -35.19 -21.25
N GLU A 60 -25.50 -35.13 -22.05
CA GLU A 60 -25.40 -35.84 -23.32
C GLU A 60 -25.53 -37.37 -23.16
N LEU A 61 -24.93 -37.93 -22.10
CA LEU A 61 -25.04 -39.36 -21.80
C LEU A 61 -26.45 -39.75 -21.39
N LEU A 62 -27.12 -38.92 -20.59
CA LEU A 62 -28.50 -39.15 -20.15
C LEU A 62 -29.48 -39.08 -21.33
N LEU A 63 -29.34 -38.08 -22.21
CA LEU A 63 -30.22 -37.89 -23.36
C LEU A 63 -30.08 -38.98 -24.43
N ALA A 64 -28.90 -39.58 -24.54
CA ALA A 64 -28.59 -40.53 -25.60
C ALA A 64 -28.55 -42.00 -25.11
N ALA A 65 -29.08 -42.25 -23.90
CA ALA A 65 -29.14 -43.56 -23.27
C ALA A 65 -29.86 -44.64 -24.11
N GLU A 66 -30.74 -44.25 -25.03
CA GLU A 66 -31.50 -45.17 -25.89
C GLU A 66 -30.85 -45.47 -27.26
N THR A 67 -29.85 -44.68 -27.68
CA THR A 67 -29.32 -44.70 -29.06
C THR A 67 -27.82 -44.97 -29.18
N ILE A 68 -27.08 -44.98 -28.06
CA ILE A 68 -25.63 -45.10 -28.06
C ILE A 68 -25.17 -46.57 -27.91
N SER A 69 -24.13 -46.94 -28.66
CA SER A 69 -23.42 -48.22 -28.52
C SER A 69 -22.67 -48.31 -27.18
N GLY A 70 -22.62 -49.48 -26.56
CA GLY A 70 -21.91 -49.68 -25.28
C GLY A 70 -20.43 -49.23 -25.29
N ALA A 71 -19.75 -49.32 -26.44
CA ALA A 71 -18.37 -48.84 -26.59
C ALA A 71 -18.25 -47.31 -26.47
N ASP A 72 -19.24 -46.57 -26.96
CA ASP A 72 -19.25 -45.10 -26.89
C ASP A 72 -19.62 -44.61 -25.49
N VAL A 73 -20.48 -45.34 -24.78
CA VAL A 73 -20.74 -45.11 -23.35
C VAL A 73 -19.46 -45.25 -22.54
N GLN A 74 -18.67 -46.31 -22.79
CA GLN A 74 -17.41 -46.54 -22.08
C GLN A 74 -16.40 -45.40 -22.33
N ARG A 75 -16.22 -44.98 -23.59
CA ARG A 75 -15.35 -43.84 -23.94
C ARG A 75 -15.76 -42.54 -23.23
N LYS A 76 -17.06 -42.24 -23.20
CA LYS A 76 -17.55 -41.04 -22.51
C LYS A 76 -17.37 -41.13 -20.99
N ASN A 77 -17.51 -42.32 -20.40
CA ASN A 77 -17.23 -42.53 -18.98
C ASN A 77 -15.74 -42.34 -18.66
N ASP A 78 -14.84 -42.84 -19.49
CA ASP A 78 -13.39 -42.64 -19.34
C ASP A 78 -13.04 -41.14 -19.44
N TYR A 79 -13.64 -40.43 -20.39
CA TYR A 79 -13.50 -38.98 -20.53
C TYR A 79 -14.04 -38.22 -19.30
N LEU A 80 -15.20 -38.61 -18.76
CA LEU A 80 -15.73 -38.03 -17.52
C LEU A 80 -14.81 -38.28 -16.32
N ALA A 81 -14.18 -39.46 -16.24
CA ALA A 81 -13.22 -39.76 -15.19
C ALA A 81 -12.01 -38.81 -15.27
N ALA A 82 -11.48 -38.58 -16.48
CA ALA A 82 -10.41 -37.61 -16.72
C ALA A 82 -10.83 -36.19 -16.33
N LEU A 83 -12.01 -35.73 -16.78
CA LEU A 83 -12.51 -34.39 -16.42
C LEU A 83 -12.69 -34.20 -14.90
N ARG A 84 -13.11 -35.24 -14.18
CA ARG A 84 -13.21 -35.20 -12.70
C ARG A 84 -11.84 -35.11 -12.03
N GLN A 85 -10.82 -35.72 -12.61
CA GLN A 85 -9.44 -35.57 -12.13
C GLN A 85 -8.93 -34.15 -12.39
N ASP A 86 -9.19 -33.62 -13.59
CA ASP A 86 -8.83 -32.24 -13.94
C ASP A 86 -9.57 -31.23 -13.05
N LEU A 87 -10.83 -31.49 -12.70
CA LEU A 87 -11.59 -30.64 -11.78
C LEU A 87 -10.94 -30.60 -10.40
N LYS A 88 -10.50 -31.74 -9.87
CA LYS A 88 -9.79 -31.79 -8.58
C LYS A 88 -8.48 -31.01 -8.64
N ALA A 89 -7.70 -31.21 -9.70
CA ALA A 89 -6.45 -30.47 -9.89
C ALA A 89 -6.68 -28.95 -10.00
N ALA A 90 -7.72 -28.53 -10.74
CA ALA A 90 -8.11 -27.12 -10.84
C ALA A 90 -8.58 -26.55 -9.49
N HIS A 91 -9.35 -27.32 -8.72
CA HIS A 91 -9.79 -26.94 -7.38
C HIS A 91 -8.59 -26.75 -6.43
N ASP A 92 -7.65 -27.69 -6.42
CA ASP A 92 -6.43 -27.60 -5.62
C ASP A 92 -5.60 -26.36 -6.01
N GLN A 93 -5.51 -26.06 -7.31
CA GLN A 93 -4.85 -24.85 -7.80
C GLN A 93 -5.57 -23.58 -7.34
N THR A 94 -6.90 -23.53 -7.39
CA THR A 94 -7.70 -22.42 -6.86
C THR A 94 -7.41 -22.21 -5.37
N LEU A 95 -7.36 -23.29 -4.57
CA LEU A 95 -7.04 -23.22 -3.15
C LEU A 95 -5.62 -22.68 -2.89
N ILE A 96 -4.62 -23.17 -3.63
CA ILE A 96 -3.25 -22.66 -3.55
C ILE A 96 -3.22 -21.16 -3.85
N GLN A 97 -3.94 -20.73 -4.89
CA GLN A 97 -3.99 -19.32 -5.28
C GLN A 97 -4.73 -18.46 -4.24
N GLN A 98 -5.76 -18.98 -3.57
CA GLN A 98 -6.41 -18.30 -2.44
C GLN A 98 -5.44 -18.06 -1.29
N PHE A 99 -4.58 -19.02 -0.96
CA PHE A 99 -3.54 -18.83 0.04
C PHE A 99 -2.53 -17.76 -0.39
N ALA A 100 -2.12 -17.74 -1.67
CA ALA A 100 -1.22 -16.71 -2.19
C ALA A 100 -1.82 -15.30 -2.07
N VAL A 101 -3.12 -15.13 -2.38
CA VAL A 101 -3.85 -13.85 -2.20
C VAL A 101 -3.89 -13.45 -0.72
N GLN A 102 -4.19 -14.39 0.18
CA GLN A 102 -4.22 -14.12 1.62
C GLN A 102 -2.85 -13.68 2.16
N GLU A 103 -1.77 -14.33 1.71
CA GLU A 103 -0.41 -13.96 2.08
C GLU A 103 -0.03 -12.57 1.54
N ALA A 104 -0.34 -12.29 0.27
CA ALA A 104 -0.15 -10.98 -0.34
C ALA A 104 -0.89 -9.88 0.44
N GLN A 105 -2.14 -10.14 0.84
CA GLN A 105 -2.94 -9.20 1.62
C GLN A 105 -2.36 -8.97 3.02
N MET A 106 -1.86 -10.02 3.68
CA MET A 106 -1.16 -9.89 4.95
C MET A 106 0.10 -9.01 4.80
N ASN A 107 0.86 -9.18 3.72
CA ASN A 107 2.06 -8.39 3.45
C ASN A 107 1.72 -6.93 3.15
N LEU A 108 0.65 -6.67 2.40
CA LEU A 108 0.12 -5.33 2.19
C LEU A 108 -0.26 -4.65 3.52
N ASN A 109 -0.97 -5.35 4.39
CA ASN A 109 -1.36 -4.81 5.71
C ASN A 109 -0.14 -4.46 6.57
N LYS A 110 0.91 -5.32 6.55
CA LYS A 110 2.18 -5.03 7.24
C LYS A 110 2.88 -3.79 6.66
N ALA A 111 2.93 -3.68 5.33
CA ALA A 111 3.52 -2.52 4.65
C ALA A 111 2.76 -1.23 4.99
N GLN A 112 1.43 -1.27 5.02
CA GLN A 112 0.59 -0.13 5.40
C GLN A 112 0.81 0.29 6.86
N ALA A 113 0.86 -0.67 7.78
CA ALA A 113 1.16 -0.39 9.19
C ALA A 113 2.53 0.29 9.35
N TYR A 114 3.55 -0.24 8.67
CA TYR A 114 4.89 0.35 8.67
C TYR A 114 4.92 1.76 8.06
N ALA A 115 4.23 1.99 6.95
CA ALA A 115 4.14 3.32 6.34
C ALA A 115 3.47 4.35 7.26
N LEU A 116 2.45 3.93 8.02
CA LEU A 116 1.81 4.77 9.04
C LEU A 116 2.75 5.11 10.19
N GLU A 117 3.57 4.16 10.64
CA GLU A 117 4.58 4.42 11.65
C GLU A 117 5.63 5.42 11.17
N CYS A 118 6.15 5.23 9.95
CA CYS A 118 7.10 6.15 9.33
C CYS A 118 6.53 7.58 9.21
N PHE A 119 5.27 7.69 8.78
CA PHE A 119 4.56 8.97 8.72
C PHE A 119 4.46 9.63 10.10
N ARG A 120 4.06 8.89 11.14
CA ARG A 120 3.96 9.41 12.51
C ARG A 120 5.30 9.92 13.04
N GLU A 121 6.39 9.21 12.74
CA GLU A 121 7.73 9.63 13.13
C GLU A 121 8.20 10.91 12.42
N ALA A 122 7.99 11.00 11.10
CA ALA A 122 8.30 12.20 10.33
C ALA A 122 7.46 13.39 10.80
N GLU A 123 6.16 13.19 11.02
CA GLU A 123 5.25 14.23 11.51
C GLU A 123 5.65 14.74 12.90
N LYS A 124 6.07 13.86 13.81
CA LYS A 124 6.55 14.24 15.15
C LYS A 124 7.75 15.20 15.05
N LEU A 125 8.73 14.91 14.20
CA LEU A 125 9.88 15.78 13.99
C LEU A 125 9.49 17.10 13.30
N ASN A 126 8.59 17.04 12.33
CA ASN A 126 8.12 18.24 11.64
C ASN A 126 7.36 19.19 12.59
N ARG A 127 6.49 18.65 13.45
CA ARG A 127 5.82 19.43 14.50
C ARG A 127 6.82 20.03 15.50
N TYR A 128 7.89 19.31 15.82
CA TYR A 128 8.95 19.84 16.68
C TYR A 128 9.72 20.99 16.02
N ARG A 129 10.09 20.86 14.74
CA ARG A 129 10.68 21.92 13.92
C ARG A 129 9.80 23.17 13.94
N ALA A 130 8.52 23.04 13.61
CA ALA A 130 7.57 24.16 13.56
C ALA A 130 7.46 24.89 14.91
N LYS A 131 7.50 24.17 16.04
CA LYS A 131 7.50 24.78 17.38
C LYS A 131 8.77 25.59 17.64
N LEU A 132 9.93 25.09 17.26
CA LEU A 132 11.20 25.79 17.42
C LEU A 132 11.30 27.01 16.52
N GLU A 133 10.85 26.88 15.27
CA GLU A 133 10.81 27.98 14.31
C GLU A 133 9.93 29.12 14.82
N LYS A 134 8.73 28.81 15.29
CA LYS A 134 7.84 29.80 15.90
C LYS A 134 8.50 30.53 17.09
N ARG A 135 9.17 29.79 17.98
CA ARG A 135 9.89 30.40 19.13
C ARG A 135 11.05 31.28 18.68
N PHE A 136 11.80 30.83 17.67
CA PHE A 136 12.91 31.60 17.11
C PHE A 136 12.42 32.92 16.51
N LEU A 137 11.36 32.89 15.71
CA LEU A 137 10.78 34.10 15.11
C LEU A 137 10.28 35.09 16.16
N VAL A 138 9.61 34.61 17.22
CA VAL A 138 9.16 35.46 18.34
C VAL A 138 10.35 36.11 19.07
N MET A 139 11.42 35.36 19.34
CA MET A 139 12.61 35.92 19.98
C MET A 139 13.36 36.90 19.08
N ALA A 140 13.45 36.62 17.78
CA ALA A 140 14.07 37.51 16.81
C ALA A 140 13.31 38.84 16.71
N ALA A 141 11.97 38.79 16.65
CA ALA A 141 11.13 39.99 16.66
C ALA A 141 11.31 40.81 17.94
N LYS A 142 11.25 40.18 19.12
CA LYS A 142 11.47 40.87 20.40
C LYS A 142 12.86 41.50 20.50
N LYS A 143 13.89 40.84 19.96
CA LYS A 143 15.24 41.40 19.92
C LYS A 143 15.32 42.62 19.02
N GLN A 144 14.67 42.60 17.86
CA GLN A 144 14.60 43.75 16.97
C GLN A 144 13.85 44.92 17.59
N GLU A 145 12.76 44.67 18.33
CA GLU A 145 12.04 45.71 19.09
C GLU A 145 12.97 46.38 20.12
N LEU A 146 13.70 45.58 20.91
CA LEU A 146 14.67 46.11 21.89
C LEU A 146 15.80 46.91 21.21
N GLU A 147 16.35 46.42 20.10
CA GLU A 147 17.38 47.14 19.33
C GLU A 147 16.85 48.48 18.79
N GLN A 148 15.57 48.55 18.37
CA GLN A 148 14.93 49.78 17.93
C GLN A 148 14.73 50.77 19.09
N ASP A 149 14.30 50.30 20.25
CA ASP A 149 14.13 51.13 21.45
C ASP A 149 15.47 51.70 21.94
N GLU A 150 16.53 50.90 21.92
CA GLU A 150 17.91 51.31 22.27
C GLU A 150 18.44 52.37 21.29
N LEU A 151 18.24 52.17 19.98
CA LEU A 151 18.60 53.16 18.96
C LEU A 151 17.82 54.47 19.12
N GLY A 152 16.52 54.38 19.42
CA GLY A 152 15.70 55.57 19.70
C GLY A 152 16.19 56.34 20.91
N THR A 153 16.50 55.63 22.00
CA THR A 153 16.99 56.21 23.26
C THR A 153 18.36 56.86 23.08
N THR A 154 19.30 56.18 22.41
CA THR A 154 20.63 56.73 22.12
C THR A 154 20.57 57.96 21.23
N MET A 155 19.73 57.95 20.19
CA MET A 155 19.51 59.14 19.35
C MET A 155 18.94 60.31 20.16
N TYR A 156 17.92 60.07 20.99
CA TYR A 156 17.36 61.12 21.85
C TYR A 156 18.39 61.72 22.81
N LEU A 157 19.19 60.87 23.49
CA LEU A 157 20.23 61.32 24.41
C LEU A 157 21.36 62.08 23.69
N SER A 158 21.79 61.61 22.52
CA SER A 158 22.83 62.28 21.73
C SER A 158 22.38 63.67 21.23
N ARG A 159 21.09 63.85 20.92
CA ARG A 159 20.53 65.13 20.48
C ARG A 159 20.46 66.15 21.62
N ARG A 160 20.14 65.70 22.83
CA ARG A 160 20.09 66.53 24.04
C ARG A 160 21.47 66.93 24.57
N ALA A 161 22.54 66.19 24.24
CA ALA A 161 23.90 66.49 24.69
C ALA A 161 24.61 67.59 23.85
N ILE A 162 24.01 67.99 22.73
CA ILE A 162 24.55 69.00 21.79
C ILE A 162 23.87 70.37 21.99
N GLU A 163 22.73 70.41 22.70
CA GLU A 163 22.06 71.63 23.18
C GLU A 163 22.62 72.06 24.55
#